data_AF-A0A7S4AHQ0-F1
#
_entry.id   AF-A0A7S4AHQ0-F1
#
_cell.length_a   1.000
_cell.length_b   1.000
_cell.length_c   1.000
_cell.angle_alpha   90.00
_cell.angle_beta   90.00
_cell.angle_gamma   90.00
#
_symmetry.space_group_name_H-M   'P 1'
#
loop_
_entity.id
_entity.type
_entity.pdbx_description
1 polymer ?
#
loop_
_entity_poly.entity_id
_entity_poly.type
_entity_poly.pdbx_seq_one_letter_code
_entity_poly.pdbx_strand_id
1 'polypeptide(L)'
;MPSSFLPLTISQIYTKALFDPRPTETVISQKQLAYALGYPMDWRVERTIIIEETDDTKTKIIKDRIHALGGKKNQTKYMWLHHEAAQKAALLFEKEGTLDPSAVEGSSNTNNNNTNNSNTNTNTTTGSHLLPATALFKKGDIVMVKYEDKWWSATVTKKPKKKNDDEFLYSVFYHGDDATQDEIAEEDLKPGEDPSELAVSLGLGANWTATRNGSRFVIVAPCGTVFQSKAAATKHFKDLARKALKASGGATATNKNSKKRKAKEEDAGDPPWRREGHDWIGKKVLWTFQHKASARRQITIEQTGTIEGYIDESDTDKVRAVRVVILPY
;
A
#
# COMPACT_ATOMS: atom_id res chain seq x y z
N MET A 1 39.01 21.35 49.13
CA MET A 1 38.36 20.15 49.70
C MET A 1 38.10 19.19 48.56
N PRO A 2 38.90 18.12 48.39
CA PRO A 2 38.58 17.10 47.40
C PRO A 2 37.28 16.41 47.82
N SER A 3 36.23 16.50 46.99
CA SER A 3 35.00 15.75 47.22
C SER A 3 35.34 14.28 47.15
N SER A 4 35.23 13.58 48.28
CA SER A 4 35.31 12.13 48.34
C SER A 4 34.15 11.56 47.51
N PHE A 5 34.43 11.26 46.25
CA PHE A 5 33.51 10.52 45.38
C PHE A 5 33.40 9.11 45.95
N LEU A 6 32.38 8.91 46.79
CA LEU A 6 31.96 7.56 47.14
C LEU A 6 31.60 6.85 45.83
N PRO A 7 32.10 5.63 45.59
CA PRO A 7 31.79 4.88 44.39
C PRO A 7 30.27 4.69 44.29
N LEU A 8 29.71 4.92 43.10
CA LEU A 8 28.28 4.72 42.84
C LEU A 8 27.93 3.26 43.13
N THR A 9 26.84 3.06 43.87
CA THR A 9 26.28 1.72 44.06
C THR A 9 25.68 1.21 42.75
N ILE A 10 25.63 -0.12 42.60
CA ILE A 10 25.06 -0.78 41.41
C ILE A 10 23.62 -0.30 41.13
N SER A 11 22.80 -0.15 42.18
CA SER A 11 21.44 0.38 42.07
C SER A 11 21.42 1.80 41.49
N GLN A 12 22.28 2.71 41.96
CA GLN A 12 22.37 4.07 41.45
C GLN A 12 22.79 4.12 39.98
N ILE A 13 23.65 3.21 39.53
CA ILE A 13 24.07 3.11 38.12
C ILE A 13 22.86 2.76 37.23
N TYR A 14 22.03 1.80 37.63
CA TYR A 14 20.87 1.38 36.85
C TYR A 14 19.72 2.38 36.91
N THR A 15 19.44 2.96 38.08
CA THR A 15 18.47 4.05 38.19
C THR A 15 18.86 5.22 37.30
N LYS A 16 20.14 5.59 37.28
CA LYS A 16 20.64 6.62 36.37
C LYS A 16 20.44 6.22 34.91
N ALA A 17 20.78 5.00 34.52
CA ALA A 17 20.62 4.54 33.14
C ALA A 17 19.15 4.56 32.67
N LEU A 18 18.21 4.20 33.55
CA LEU A 18 16.78 4.18 33.23
C LEU A 18 16.22 5.59 32.97
N PHE A 19 16.57 6.54 33.85
CA PHE A 19 16.06 7.91 33.82
C PHE A 19 16.92 8.87 33.00
N ASP A 20 18.05 8.45 32.45
CA ASP A 20 18.85 9.29 31.55
C ASP A 20 18.10 9.46 30.22
N PRO A 21 17.67 10.68 29.87
CA PRO A 21 16.95 10.91 28.62
C PRO A 21 17.90 10.92 27.43
N ARG A 22 19.23 10.86 27.62
CA ARG A 22 20.23 10.93 26.54
C ARG A 22 20.25 9.66 25.67
N PRO A 23 20.69 9.77 24.41
CA PRO A 23 20.85 8.58 23.57
C PRO A 23 21.98 7.69 24.12
N THR A 24 21.86 6.39 23.94
CA THR A 24 22.89 5.43 24.35
C THR A 24 23.87 5.18 23.21
N GLU A 25 24.99 5.89 23.20
CA GLU A 25 26.00 5.78 22.14
C GLU A 25 26.97 4.62 22.34
N THR A 26 27.23 4.23 23.59
CA THR A 26 28.23 3.23 23.93
C THR A 26 27.60 1.87 24.23
N VAL A 27 28.33 0.80 23.93
CA VAL A 27 27.92 -0.58 24.30
C VAL A 27 27.64 -0.71 25.81
N ILE A 28 28.43 -0.03 26.64
CA ILE A 28 28.30 -0.10 28.10
C ILE A 28 26.98 0.53 28.55
N SER A 29 26.66 1.73 28.05
CA SER A 29 25.39 2.39 28.38
C SER A 29 24.18 1.62 27.84
N GLN A 30 24.29 1.01 26.65
CA GLN A 30 23.24 0.15 26.10
C GLN A 30 22.98 -1.10 26.97
N LYS A 31 24.03 -1.74 27.49
CA LYS A 31 23.91 -2.89 28.40
C LYS A 31 23.36 -2.49 29.78
N GLN A 32 23.81 -1.35 30.31
CA GLN A 32 23.29 -0.83 31.58
C GLN A 32 21.80 -0.51 31.49
N LEU A 33 21.35 0.09 30.38
CA LEU A 33 19.94 0.34 30.12
C LEU A 33 19.15 -0.97 29.95
N ALA A 34 19.68 -1.93 29.19
CA ALA A 34 19.05 -3.24 29.02
C ALA A 34 18.81 -3.94 30.37
N TYR A 35 19.83 -3.94 31.23
CA TYR A 35 19.74 -4.52 32.56
C TYR A 35 18.77 -3.75 33.47
N ALA A 36 18.78 -2.42 33.43
CA ALA A 36 17.85 -1.59 34.18
C ALA A 36 16.38 -1.82 33.78
N LEU A 37 16.13 -2.24 32.53
CA LEU A 37 14.82 -2.62 32.01
C LEU A 37 14.44 -4.07 32.31
N GLY A 38 15.31 -4.84 32.97
CA GLY A 38 15.07 -6.24 33.35
C GLY A 38 15.42 -7.25 32.27
N TYR A 39 16.18 -6.87 31.23
CA TYR A 39 16.63 -7.81 30.20
C TYR A 39 17.92 -8.55 30.60
N PRO A 40 18.20 -9.72 29.99
CA PRO A 40 19.44 -10.47 30.24
C PRO A 40 20.72 -9.64 30.01
N MET A 41 21.81 -9.94 30.73
CA MET A 41 23.08 -9.18 30.66
C MET A 41 23.75 -9.16 29.28
N ASP A 42 23.42 -10.13 28.42
CA ASP A 42 23.95 -10.21 27.07
C ASP A 42 23.21 -9.29 26.09
N TRP A 43 22.03 -8.79 26.47
CA TRP A 43 21.22 -7.91 25.63
C TRP A 43 21.67 -6.46 25.70
N ARG A 44 21.26 -5.67 24.69
CA ARG A 44 21.61 -4.26 24.56
C ARG A 44 20.38 -3.47 24.14
N VAL A 45 20.21 -2.28 24.69
CA VAL A 45 19.13 -1.37 24.30
C VAL A 45 19.73 -0.09 23.76
N GLU A 46 19.44 0.20 22.49
CA GLU A 46 19.85 1.41 21.80
C GLU A 46 18.73 2.45 21.86
N ARG A 47 18.90 3.46 22.69
CA ARG A 47 18.01 4.61 22.84
C ARG A 47 18.35 5.70 21.84
N THR A 48 17.37 6.07 21.04
CA THR A 48 17.41 7.20 20.09
C THR A 48 16.36 8.24 20.47
N ILE A 49 16.72 9.52 20.42
CA ILE A 49 15.78 10.62 20.69
C ILE A 49 15.44 11.26 19.35
N ILE A 50 14.16 11.30 19.02
CA ILE A 50 13.64 12.02 17.86
C ILE A 50 12.94 13.26 18.39
N ILE A 51 13.33 14.42 17.87
CA ILE A 51 12.70 15.70 18.19
C ILE A 51 11.75 16.00 17.03
N GLU A 52 10.46 15.92 17.28
CA GLU A 52 9.44 16.32 16.31
C GLU A 52 8.99 17.75 16.67
N GLU A 53 9.08 18.65 15.70
CA GLU A 53 8.65 20.05 15.83
C GLU A 53 7.35 20.20 15.05
N THR A 54 6.26 20.44 15.74
CA THR A 54 4.93 20.64 15.14
C THR A 54 4.32 21.90 15.74
N ASP A 55 4.08 22.89 14.88
CA ASP A 55 3.32 24.13 15.12
C ASP A 55 3.42 24.66 16.57
N ASP A 56 4.61 25.13 16.94
CA ASP A 56 5.01 25.72 18.24
C ASP A 56 5.27 24.78 19.42
N THR A 57 5.14 23.45 19.24
CA THR A 57 5.51 22.46 20.28
C THR A 57 6.64 21.54 19.83
N LYS A 58 7.67 21.42 20.70
CA LYS A 58 8.78 20.46 20.52
C LYS A 58 8.51 19.22 21.35
N THR A 59 8.08 18.14 20.71
CA THR A 59 7.90 16.84 21.37
C THR A 59 9.19 16.03 21.25
N LYS A 60 9.65 15.47 22.37
CA LYS A 60 10.81 14.56 22.40
C LYS A 60 10.28 13.13 22.49
N ILE A 61 10.45 12.37 21.42
CA ILE A 61 10.06 10.97 21.34
C ILE A 61 11.30 10.12 21.60
N ILE A 62 11.26 9.30 22.65
CA ILE A 62 12.30 8.33 22.97
C ILE A 62 11.95 7.03 22.25
N LYS A 63 12.82 6.55 21.37
CA LYS A 63 12.69 5.25 20.70
C LYS A 63 13.83 4.34 21.13
N ASP A 64 13.48 3.27 21.81
CA ASP A 64 14.39 2.23 22.27
C ASP A 64 14.36 1.04 21.30
N ARG A 65 15.52 0.59 20.83
CA ARG A 65 15.69 -0.60 19.99
C ARG A 65 16.41 -1.68 20.79
N ILE A 66 15.81 -2.86 20.90
CA ILE A 66 16.31 -3.92 21.76
C ILE A 66 17.02 -4.96 20.90
N HIS A 67 18.31 -5.14 21.15
CA HIS A 67 19.17 -6.11 20.49
C HIS A 67 19.31 -7.34 21.39
N ALA A 68 18.56 -8.38 21.07
CA ALA A 68 18.70 -9.69 21.70
C ALA A 68 19.78 -10.50 20.96
N LEU A 69 20.76 -11.06 21.68
CA LEU A 69 21.62 -12.09 21.10
C LEU A 69 20.77 -13.36 20.92
N GLY A 70 20.33 -13.61 19.69
CA GLY A 70 19.61 -14.82 19.33
C GLY A 70 20.59 -15.98 19.12
N GLY A 71 20.43 -17.06 19.88
CA GLY A 71 21.10 -18.34 19.63
C GLY A 71 22.09 -18.78 20.72
N LYS A 72 22.66 -19.99 20.53
CA LYS A 72 23.75 -20.55 21.35
C LYS A 72 24.85 -19.48 21.51
N LYS A 73 25.54 -19.46 22.66
CA LYS A 73 26.57 -18.48 23.14
C LYS A 73 27.55 -17.85 22.11
N ASN A 74 27.62 -18.35 20.89
CA ASN A 74 28.54 -17.94 19.82
C ASN A 74 27.85 -17.38 18.55
N GLN A 75 26.52 -17.22 18.50
CA GLN A 75 25.85 -16.54 17.38
C GLN A 75 25.76 -15.03 17.64
N THR A 76 26.35 -14.24 16.74
CA THR A 76 26.41 -12.76 16.81
C THR A 76 25.25 -12.07 16.10
N LYS A 77 24.21 -12.80 15.68
CA LYS A 77 23.06 -12.21 14.98
C LYS A 77 22.12 -11.57 15.99
N TYR A 78 22.12 -10.24 16.00
CA TYR A 78 21.20 -9.47 16.84
C TYR A 78 19.81 -9.46 16.20
N MET A 79 18.81 -9.83 16.99
CA MET A 79 17.40 -9.67 16.63
C MET A 79 16.84 -8.41 17.27
N TRP A 80 16.01 -7.70 16.51
CA TRP A 80 15.43 -6.42 16.90
C TRP A 80 14.01 -6.67 17.41
N LEU A 81 13.77 -6.36 18.68
CA LEU A 81 12.48 -6.59 19.33
C LEU A 81 11.87 -5.28 19.84
N HIS A 82 10.55 -5.16 19.72
CA HIS A 82 9.78 -4.17 20.48
C HIS A 82 9.70 -4.57 21.96
N HIS A 83 9.46 -3.62 22.86
CA HIS A 83 9.46 -3.86 24.32
C HIS A 83 8.58 -5.05 24.76
N GLU A 84 7.35 -5.16 24.24
CA GLU A 84 6.46 -6.25 24.62
C GLU A 84 7.01 -7.62 24.17
N ALA A 85 7.54 -7.69 22.94
CA ALA A 85 8.14 -8.92 22.40
C ALA A 85 9.43 -9.28 23.16
N ALA A 86 10.23 -8.28 23.51
CA ALA A 86 11.46 -8.42 24.27
C ALA A 86 11.19 -8.98 25.68
N GLN A 87 10.14 -8.50 26.37
CA GLN A 87 9.77 -9.02 27.69
C GLN A 87 9.31 -10.48 27.63
N LYS A 88 8.49 -10.84 26.63
CA LYS A 88 8.07 -12.24 26.41
C LYS A 88 9.28 -13.14 26.12
N ALA A 89 10.19 -12.69 25.27
CA ALA A 89 11.42 -13.42 24.95
C ALA A 89 12.37 -13.54 26.17
N ALA A 90 12.50 -12.49 27.00
CA ALA A 90 13.29 -12.54 28.22
C ALA A 90 12.74 -13.55 29.24
N LEU A 91 11.41 -13.61 29.41
CA LEU A 91 10.76 -14.61 30.26
C LEU A 91 10.98 -16.05 29.77
N LEU A 92 11.00 -16.27 28.45
CA LEU A 92 11.33 -17.57 27.88
C LEU A 92 12.82 -17.90 28.09
N PHE A 93 13.72 -16.93 27.91
CA PHE A 93 15.15 -17.11 28.13
C PHE A 93 15.48 -17.53 29.56
N GLU A 94 14.80 -16.95 30.56
CA GLU A 94 14.97 -17.32 31.97
C GLU A 94 14.54 -18.78 32.25
N LYS A 95 13.50 -19.26 31.55
CA LYS A 95 12.98 -20.63 31.71
C LYS A 95 13.79 -21.69 30.96
N GLU A 96 14.22 -21.38 29.74
CA GLU A 96 14.79 -22.36 28.80
C GLU A 96 16.32 -22.23 28.64
N GLY A 97 16.92 -21.14 29.11
CA GLY A 97 18.35 -20.84 28.94
C GLY A 97 18.78 -20.60 27.48
N THR A 98 17.82 -20.60 26.55
CA THR A 98 18.02 -20.34 25.13
C THR A 98 16.78 -19.65 24.58
N LEU A 99 16.95 -18.79 23.57
CA LEU A 99 15.86 -18.13 22.84
C LEU A 99 15.36 -19.00 21.66
N ASP A 100 15.59 -20.32 21.70
CA ASP A 100 15.27 -21.20 20.58
C ASP A 100 13.86 -21.77 20.76
N PRO A 101 12.86 -21.34 19.97
CA PRO A 101 11.48 -21.81 20.11
C PRO A 101 11.33 -23.32 19.80
N SER A 102 12.35 -23.95 19.22
CA SER A 102 12.38 -25.40 18.94
C SER A 102 12.53 -26.25 20.21
N ALA A 103 12.92 -25.66 21.34
CA ALA A 103 13.10 -26.39 22.60
C ALA A 103 11.77 -26.83 23.25
N VAL A 104 10.64 -26.21 22.86
CA VAL A 104 9.32 -26.45 23.47
C VAL A 104 8.63 -27.70 22.89
N GLU A 105 8.95 -28.14 21.67
CA GLU A 105 8.35 -29.36 21.10
C GLU A 105 8.98 -30.67 21.62
N GLY A 106 10.00 -30.58 22.47
CA GLY A 106 10.74 -31.74 23.00
C GLY A 106 10.29 -32.28 24.36
N SER A 107 9.29 -31.69 25.02
CA SER A 107 8.82 -32.14 26.35
C SER A 107 7.32 -32.44 26.39
N SER A 108 6.87 -33.33 25.49
CA SER A 108 5.71 -34.16 25.76
C SER A 108 6.07 -35.62 25.50
N ASN A 109 6.23 -36.33 26.62
CA ASN A 109 6.54 -37.73 26.76
C ASN A 109 5.41 -38.60 26.14
N THR A 110 5.66 -39.32 25.03
CA THR A 110 4.95 -40.58 24.67
C THR A 110 5.75 -41.41 23.65
N ASN A 111 6.08 -42.64 24.07
CA ASN A 111 6.64 -43.74 23.28
C ASN A 111 5.76 -44.12 22.08
N ASN A 112 6.37 -44.41 20.90
CA ASN A 112 6.39 -45.76 20.33
C ASN A 112 7.02 -45.84 18.91
N ASN A 113 7.71 -46.95 18.71
CA ASN A 113 8.40 -47.44 17.52
C ASN A 113 7.53 -47.45 16.23
N ASN A 114 8.09 -47.05 15.08
CA ASN A 114 8.38 -47.93 13.93
C ASN A 114 8.88 -47.15 12.69
N THR A 115 10.12 -47.46 12.28
CA THR A 115 10.49 -47.93 10.93
C THR A 115 10.14 -47.14 9.65
N ASN A 116 11.23 -46.78 8.95
CA ASN A 116 11.44 -46.63 7.49
C ASN A 116 11.25 -45.28 6.77
N ASN A 117 12.43 -44.72 6.42
CA ASN A 117 12.88 -44.39 5.07
C ASN A 117 12.24 -43.18 4.36
N SER A 118 12.96 -42.05 4.31
CA SER A 118 13.12 -41.26 3.08
C SER A 118 14.17 -40.16 3.26
N ASN A 119 14.95 -40.00 2.18
CA ASN A 119 15.92 -38.96 1.89
C ASN A 119 15.41 -37.51 2.04
N THR A 120 16.39 -36.62 2.19
CA THR A 120 16.42 -35.19 1.82
C THR A 120 15.47 -34.22 2.55
N ASN A 121 15.99 -33.52 3.55
CA ASN A 121 16.24 -32.07 3.45
C ASN A 121 16.93 -31.57 4.74
N THR A 122 18.13 -31.03 4.58
CA THR A 122 18.82 -30.23 5.59
C THR A 122 18.05 -28.92 5.80
N ASN A 123 17.06 -28.94 6.69
CA ASN A 123 16.40 -27.74 7.18
C ASN A 123 17.35 -27.00 8.13
N THR A 124 18.16 -26.11 7.57
CA THR A 124 18.86 -25.06 8.31
C THR A 124 17.89 -23.94 8.62
N THR A 125 16.97 -24.17 9.56
CA THR A 125 16.02 -23.17 10.04
C THR A 125 16.66 -22.46 11.24
N THR A 126 17.61 -21.56 10.97
CA THR A 126 18.17 -20.67 11.99
C THR A 126 17.16 -19.57 12.35
N GLY A 127 16.40 -19.86 13.40
CA GLY A 127 15.66 -18.97 14.32
C GLY A 127 15.76 -17.47 14.10
N SER A 128 15.08 -16.97 13.07
CA SER A 128 14.50 -15.64 13.06
C SER A 128 13.01 -15.82 13.31
N HIS A 129 12.45 -15.17 14.33
CA HIS A 129 10.99 -15.08 14.54
C HIS A 129 10.26 -14.30 13.44
N LEU A 130 10.99 -13.81 12.43
CA LEU A 130 10.36 -13.38 11.18
C LEU A 130 9.89 -14.63 10.46
N LEU A 131 8.59 -14.69 10.17
CA LEU A 131 8.05 -15.67 9.24
C LEU A 131 8.99 -15.73 8.02
N PRO A 132 9.35 -16.93 7.53
CA PRO A 132 10.22 -17.04 6.38
C PRO A 132 9.66 -16.13 5.29
N ALA A 133 10.50 -15.26 4.73
CA ALA A 133 10.07 -14.29 3.73
C ALA A 133 9.22 -15.03 2.69
N THR A 134 7.95 -14.65 2.58
CA THR A 134 7.02 -15.26 1.64
C THR A 134 7.04 -14.41 0.39
N ALA A 135 7.29 -15.02 -0.77
CA ALA A 135 7.20 -14.33 -2.05
C ALA A 135 5.82 -13.66 -2.20
N LEU A 136 5.79 -12.37 -2.52
CA LEU A 136 4.54 -11.62 -2.68
C LEU A 136 3.73 -12.09 -3.89
N PHE A 137 4.39 -12.55 -4.95
CA PHE A 137 3.73 -12.95 -6.21
C PHE A 137 3.93 -14.43 -6.53
N LYS A 138 2.92 -15.04 -7.14
CA LYS A 138 2.93 -16.43 -7.60
C LYS A 138 3.01 -16.49 -9.13
N LYS A 139 3.43 -17.66 -9.64
CA LYS A 139 3.39 -17.93 -11.08
C LYS A 139 1.97 -17.79 -11.61
N GLY A 140 1.79 -16.99 -12.64
CA GLY A 140 0.50 -16.68 -13.26
C GLY A 140 -0.13 -15.38 -12.78
N ASP A 141 0.40 -14.75 -11.73
CA ASP A 141 -0.10 -13.46 -11.28
C ASP A 141 0.23 -12.36 -12.29
N ILE A 142 -0.73 -11.45 -12.47
CA ILE A 142 -0.57 -10.25 -13.29
C ILE A 142 0.04 -9.16 -12.39
N VAL A 143 1.19 -8.65 -12.81
CA VAL A 143 1.98 -7.66 -12.07
C VAL A 143 2.29 -6.47 -12.96
N MET A 144 2.60 -5.34 -12.35
CA MET A 144 3.21 -4.22 -13.06
C MET A 144 4.70 -4.16 -12.71
N VAL A 145 5.54 -4.05 -13.73
CA VAL A 145 7.00 -4.02 -13.64
C VAL A 145 7.50 -2.63 -13.96
N LYS A 146 8.44 -2.11 -13.19
CA LYS A 146 9.08 -0.81 -13.43
C LYS A 146 10.21 -0.96 -14.45
N TYR A 147 10.12 -0.26 -15.58
CA TYR A 147 11.16 -0.20 -16.61
C TYR A 147 11.29 1.25 -17.11
N GLU A 148 12.49 1.84 -17.04
CA GLU A 148 12.74 3.25 -17.41
C GLU A 148 11.76 4.24 -16.75
N ASP A 149 11.52 4.09 -15.45
CA ASP A 149 10.55 4.90 -14.67
C ASP A 149 9.09 4.83 -15.12
N LYS A 150 8.75 3.90 -16.01
CA LYS A 150 7.38 3.61 -16.44
C LYS A 150 6.97 2.22 -15.95
N TRP A 151 5.68 2.08 -15.66
CA TRP A 151 5.10 0.81 -15.23
C TRP A 151 4.49 0.08 -16.41
N TRP A 152 4.89 -1.17 -16.62
CA TRP A 152 4.43 -2.02 -17.71
C TRP A 152 3.72 -3.25 -17.15
N SER A 153 2.62 -3.66 -17.79
CA SER A 153 1.90 -4.87 -17.40
C SER A 153 2.67 -6.12 -17.83
N ALA A 154 2.86 -7.06 -16.92
CA ALA A 154 3.51 -8.33 -17.20
C ALA A 154 2.84 -9.48 -16.41
N THR A 155 3.06 -10.72 -16.85
CA THR A 155 2.63 -11.91 -16.11
C THR A 155 3.84 -12.68 -15.59
N VAL A 156 3.81 -13.12 -14.33
CA VAL A 156 4.87 -13.92 -13.73
C VAL A 156 4.89 -15.32 -14.36
N THR A 157 5.97 -15.71 -15.04
CA THR A 157 6.04 -16.97 -15.81
C THR A 157 6.63 -18.14 -15.05
N LYS A 158 7.60 -17.89 -14.16
CA LYS A 158 8.31 -18.91 -13.38
C LYS A 158 8.00 -18.75 -11.89
N LYS A 159 8.27 -19.79 -11.10
CA LYS A 159 8.22 -19.69 -9.64
C LYS A 159 9.34 -18.74 -9.16
N PRO A 160 9.10 -17.90 -8.15
CA PRO A 160 10.10 -16.97 -7.64
C PRO A 160 11.34 -17.72 -7.17
N LYS A 161 12.51 -17.24 -7.60
CA LYS A 161 13.80 -17.81 -7.24
C LYS A 161 14.32 -17.05 -6.02
N LYS A 162 14.53 -17.75 -4.90
CA LYS A 162 15.13 -17.18 -3.69
C LYS A 162 16.61 -16.92 -3.97
N LYS A 163 17.05 -15.65 -3.90
CA LYS A 163 18.46 -15.26 -4.10
C LYS A 163 19.20 -15.17 -2.77
N ASN A 164 18.62 -14.45 -1.81
CA ASN A 164 19.09 -14.28 -0.44
C ASN A 164 17.98 -14.68 0.53
N ASP A 165 18.24 -14.68 1.84
CA ASP A 165 17.23 -15.08 2.82
C ASP A 165 15.93 -14.27 2.77
N ASP A 166 16.02 -13.02 2.29
CA ASP A 166 14.94 -12.04 2.26
C ASP A 166 14.56 -11.54 0.85
N GLU A 167 15.25 -11.99 -0.21
CA GLU A 167 15.05 -11.46 -1.58
C GLU A 167 14.59 -12.53 -2.57
N PHE A 168 13.51 -12.21 -3.29
CA PHE A 168 12.97 -13.01 -4.38
C PHE A 168 13.22 -12.35 -5.73
N LEU A 169 13.71 -13.17 -6.67
CA LEU A 169 13.83 -12.80 -8.08
C LEU A 169 12.69 -13.42 -8.89
N TYR A 170 12.10 -12.61 -9.77
CA TYR A 170 10.96 -12.99 -10.59
C TYR A 170 11.33 -13.01 -12.07
N SER A 171 10.64 -13.89 -12.80
CA SER A 171 10.66 -13.95 -14.26
C SER A 171 9.30 -13.52 -14.78
N VAL A 172 9.27 -12.49 -15.60
CA VAL A 172 8.02 -11.90 -16.10
C VAL A 172 7.98 -11.93 -17.63
N PHE A 173 6.76 -11.98 -18.17
CA PHE A 173 6.47 -11.87 -19.60
C PHE A 173 5.69 -10.58 -19.85
N TYR A 174 6.25 -9.70 -20.67
CA TYR A 174 5.63 -8.44 -21.06
C TYR A 174 4.64 -8.66 -22.19
N HIS A 175 3.37 -8.29 -21.97
CA HIS A 175 2.33 -8.43 -22.99
C HIS A 175 2.47 -7.45 -24.18
N GLY A 176 3.29 -6.40 -24.04
CA GLY A 176 3.53 -5.40 -25.07
C GLY A 176 4.39 -5.89 -26.21
N ASP A 177 5.53 -6.46 -25.84
CA ASP A 177 6.61 -6.75 -26.78
C ASP A 177 6.88 -8.25 -26.93
N ASP A 178 6.00 -9.09 -26.35
CA ASP A 178 6.15 -10.54 -26.26
C ASP A 178 7.55 -10.96 -25.73
N ALA A 179 8.16 -10.10 -24.92
CA ALA A 179 9.49 -10.29 -24.36
C ALA A 179 9.43 -10.91 -22.97
N THR A 180 10.43 -11.73 -22.64
CA THR A 180 10.62 -12.24 -21.28
C THR A 180 11.84 -11.58 -20.65
N GLN A 181 11.73 -11.27 -19.36
CA GLN A 181 12.86 -10.79 -18.58
C GLN A 181 12.93 -11.60 -17.28
N ASP A 182 14.12 -12.13 -17.03
CA ASP A 182 14.46 -12.88 -15.84
C ASP A 182 15.17 -11.97 -14.81
N GLU A 183 15.21 -12.41 -13.56
CA GLU A 183 15.97 -11.78 -12.47
C GLU A 183 15.50 -10.37 -12.06
N ILE A 184 14.19 -10.12 -12.13
CA ILE A 184 13.60 -8.86 -11.67
C ILE A 184 13.43 -8.87 -10.15
N ALA A 185 13.84 -7.78 -9.49
CA ALA A 185 13.71 -7.61 -8.05
C ALA A 185 12.26 -7.34 -7.64
N GLU A 186 11.91 -7.77 -6.43
CA GLU A 186 10.56 -7.58 -5.87
C GLU A 186 10.16 -6.10 -5.72
N GLU A 187 11.13 -5.21 -5.50
CA GLU A 187 10.92 -3.76 -5.39
C GLU A 187 10.47 -3.10 -6.71
N ASP A 188 10.80 -3.71 -7.84
CA ASP A 188 10.40 -3.25 -9.17
C ASP A 188 9.04 -3.82 -9.59
N LEU A 189 8.37 -4.57 -8.71
CA LEU A 189 7.07 -5.18 -8.94
C LEU A 189 6.02 -4.56 -8.03
N LYS A 190 4.82 -4.40 -8.58
CA LYS A 190 3.61 -4.09 -7.81
C LYS A 190 2.45 -4.95 -8.30
N PRO A 191 1.42 -5.17 -7.45
CA PRO A 191 0.21 -5.86 -7.87
C PRO A 191 -0.36 -5.22 -9.14
N GLY A 192 -0.71 -6.06 -10.12
CA GLY A 192 -1.38 -5.60 -11.32
C GLY A 192 -2.79 -5.07 -11.01
N GLU A 193 -3.30 -4.21 -11.88
CA GLU A 193 -4.74 -3.88 -11.87
C GLU A 193 -5.53 -5.14 -12.23
N ASP A 194 -6.55 -5.47 -11.43
CA ASP A 194 -7.40 -6.62 -11.71
C ASP A 194 -8.13 -6.40 -13.04
N PRO A 195 -7.96 -7.27 -14.05
CA PRO A 195 -8.53 -7.06 -15.37
C PRO A 195 -10.05 -6.92 -15.37
N SER A 196 -10.74 -7.50 -14.39
CA SER A 196 -12.20 -7.38 -14.26
C SER A 196 -12.63 -5.99 -13.78
N GLU A 197 -11.93 -5.40 -12.80
CA GLU A 197 -12.22 -4.05 -12.31
C GLU A 197 -11.96 -3.00 -13.38
N LEU A 198 -10.88 -3.18 -14.16
CA LEU A 198 -10.56 -2.31 -15.27
C LEU A 198 -11.67 -2.35 -16.33
N ALA A 199 -12.21 -3.52 -16.66
CA ALA A 199 -13.31 -3.64 -17.60
C ALA A 199 -14.58 -2.92 -17.12
N VAL A 200 -14.91 -3.03 -15.83
CA VAL A 200 -16.04 -2.32 -15.21
C VAL A 200 -15.81 -0.81 -15.27
N SER A 201 -14.60 -0.32 -14.99
CA SER A 201 -14.24 1.11 -15.11
C SER A 201 -14.42 1.65 -16.54
N LEU A 202 -14.25 0.80 -17.55
CA LEU A 202 -14.47 1.14 -18.96
C LEU A 202 -15.95 1.14 -19.36
N GLY A 203 -16.86 0.76 -18.47
CA GLY A 203 -18.29 0.65 -18.71
C GLY A 203 -18.71 -0.67 -19.37
N LEU A 204 -17.91 -1.72 -19.20
CA LEU A 204 -18.23 -3.08 -19.65
C LEU A 204 -18.77 -3.90 -18.47
N GLY A 205 -19.39 -5.05 -18.75
CA GLY A 205 -19.92 -5.92 -17.69
C GLY A 205 -18.82 -6.62 -16.90
N ALA A 206 -19.13 -7.09 -15.69
CA ALA A 206 -18.18 -7.78 -14.80
C ALA A 206 -17.53 -9.04 -15.40
N ASN A 207 -18.18 -9.67 -16.38
CA ASN A 207 -17.67 -10.86 -17.07
C ASN A 207 -16.70 -10.53 -18.22
N TRP A 208 -16.36 -9.26 -18.39
CA TRP A 208 -15.35 -8.82 -19.34
C TRP A 208 -14.03 -8.65 -18.61
N THR A 209 -12.94 -8.92 -19.30
CA THR A 209 -11.59 -8.65 -18.80
C THR A 209 -10.93 -7.60 -19.69
N ALA A 210 -10.25 -6.66 -19.08
CA ALA A 210 -9.52 -5.61 -19.78
C ALA A 210 -8.12 -5.50 -19.21
N THR A 211 -7.11 -5.72 -20.05
CA THR A 211 -5.72 -5.51 -19.70
C THR A 211 -5.19 -4.29 -20.45
N ARG A 212 -4.39 -3.49 -19.76
CA ARG A 212 -3.76 -2.31 -20.35
C ARG A 212 -2.38 -2.70 -20.88
N ASN A 213 -2.20 -2.60 -22.18
CA ASN A 213 -0.92 -2.82 -22.84
C ASN A 213 -0.32 -1.47 -23.27
N GLY A 214 0.41 -0.84 -22.35
CA GLY A 214 0.92 0.53 -22.53
C GLY A 214 -0.20 1.57 -22.69
N SER A 215 -0.33 2.13 -23.89
CA SER A 215 -1.40 3.08 -24.24
C SER A 215 -2.65 2.42 -24.81
N ARG A 216 -2.58 1.12 -25.17
CA ARG A 216 -3.67 0.37 -25.80
C ARG A 216 -4.35 -0.54 -24.78
N PHE A 217 -5.61 -0.86 -25.01
CA PHE A 217 -6.36 -1.81 -24.19
C PHE A 217 -6.61 -3.08 -24.99
N VAL A 218 -6.32 -4.23 -24.39
CA VAL A 218 -6.74 -5.53 -24.89
C VAL A 218 -7.92 -5.96 -24.04
N ILE A 219 -9.11 -5.99 -24.65
CA ILE A 219 -10.36 -6.27 -23.96
C ILE A 219 -10.90 -7.60 -24.47
N VAL A 220 -11.11 -8.57 -23.57
CA VAL A 220 -11.64 -9.88 -23.93
C VAL A 220 -13.08 -9.99 -23.44
N ALA A 221 -13.99 -10.27 -24.37
CA ALA A 221 -15.38 -10.52 -24.04
C ALA A 221 -15.56 -11.92 -23.43
N PRO A 222 -16.66 -12.18 -22.71
CA PRO A 222 -16.97 -13.50 -22.15
C PRO A 222 -17.12 -14.60 -23.21
N CYS A 223 -17.32 -14.25 -24.48
CA CYS A 223 -17.31 -15.19 -25.60
C CYS A 223 -15.91 -15.50 -26.16
N GLY A 224 -14.84 -14.96 -25.56
CA GLY A 224 -13.45 -15.12 -26.00
C GLY A 224 -13.03 -14.19 -27.14
N THR A 225 -13.91 -13.30 -27.63
CA THR A 225 -13.52 -12.34 -28.67
C THR A 225 -12.64 -11.24 -28.09
N VAL A 226 -11.51 -10.97 -28.74
CA VAL A 226 -10.52 -9.98 -28.31
C VAL A 226 -10.69 -8.68 -29.10
N PHE A 227 -10.78 -7.56 -28.40
CA PHE A 227 -10.91 -6.23 -28.96
C PHE A 227 -9.68 -5.38 -28.62
N GLN A 228 -9.10 -4.74 -29.62
CA GLN A 228 -7.94 -3.85 -29.50
C GLN A 228 -8.33 -2.39 -29.16
N SER A 229 -9.62 -2.10 -29.05
CA SER A 229 -10.11 -0.74 -28.74
C SER A 229 -11.38 -0.75 -27.89
N LYS A 230 -11.47 0.24 -26.98
CA LYS A 230 -12.66 0.48 -26.15
C LYS A 230 -13.93 0.69 -26.98
N ALA A 231 -13.83 1.42 -28.10
CA ALA A 231 -14.97 1.73 -28.95
C ALA A 231 -15.55 0.46 -29.61
N ALA A 232 -14.69 -0.45 -30.09
CA ALA A 232 -15.14 -1.72 -30.67
C ALA A 232 -15.79 -2.63 -29.61
N ALA A 233 -15.15 -2.74 -28.43
CA ALA A 233 -15.68 -3.52 -27.32
C ALA A 233 -17.06 -3.03 -26.85
N THR A 234 -17.21 -1.71 -26.63
CA THR A 234 -18.49 -1.12 -26.18
C THR A 234 -19.59 -1.24 -27.24
N LYS A 235 -19.26 -1.14 -28.53
CA LYS A 235 -20.22 -1.40 -29.62
C LYS A 235 -20.71 -2.85 -29.57
N HIS A 236 -19.80 -3.81 -29.44
CA HIS A 236 -20.14 -5.23 -29.34
C HIS A 236 -20.98 -5.52 -28.07
N PHE A 237 -20.63 -4.92 -26.94
CA PHE A 237 -21.39 -5.02 -25.70
C PHE A 237 -22.84 -4.51 -25.87
N LYS A 238 -23.03 -3.34 -26.49
CA LYS A 238 -24.36 -2.79 -26.78
C LYS A 238 -25.16 -3.67 -27.75
N ASP A 239 -24.51 -4.26 -28.76
CA ASP A 239 -25.15 -5.16 -29.70
C ASP A 239 -25.61 -6.46 -29.02
N LEU A 240 -24.81 -7.02 -28.10
CA LEU A 240 -25.20 -8.16 -27.27
C LEU A 240 -26.38 -7.82 -26.35
N ALA A 241 -26.34 -6.67 -25.67
CA ALA A 241 -27.44 -6.22 -24.82
C ALA A 241 -28.74 -6.05 -25.63
N ARG A 242 -28.65 -5.51 -26.84
CA ARG A 242 -29.79 -5.36 -27.76
C ARG A 242 -30.32 -6.69 -28.26
N LYS A 243 -29.45 -7.67 -28.53
CA LYS A 243 -29.85 -9.04 -28.92
C LYS A 243 -30.54 -9.76 -27.75
N ALA A 244 -30.02 -9.62 -26.53
CA ALA A 244 -30.62 -10.18 -25.33
C ALA A 244 -32.03 -9.63 -25.08
N LEU A 245 -32.22 -8.30 -25.18
CA LEU A 245 -33.53 -7.65 -25.06
C LEU A 245 -34.55 -8.14 -26.10
N LYS A 246 -34.11 -8.35 -27.34
CA LYS A 246 -34.96 -8.92 -28.41
C LYS A 246 -35.33 -10.38 -28.14
N ALA A 247 -34.40 -11.18 -27.62
CA ALA A 247 -34.65 -12.57 -27.29
C ALA A 247 -35.62 -12.72 -26.10
N SER A 248 -35.60 -11.79 -25.14
CA SER A 248 -36.53 -11.75 -24.00
C SER A 248 -37.94 -11.22 -24.34
N GLY A 249 -38.31 -11.09 -25.61
CA GLY A 249 -39.68 -10.70 -26.01
C GLY A 249 -40.04 -9.22 -25.80
N GLY A 250 -39.08 -8.37 -25.40
CA GLY A 250 -39.25 -6.91 -25.27
C GLY A 250 -39.19 -6.20 -26.62
N ALA A 251 -40.18 -6.45 -27.48
CA ALA A 251 -40.28 -5.82 -28.79
C ALA A 251 -40.91 -4.43 -28.68
N THR A 252 -40.12 -3.38 -28.43
CA THR A 252 -40.47 -2.03 -28.89
C THR A 252 -39.65 -1.73 -30.13
N ALA A 253 -40.28 -1.95 -31.28
CA ALA A 253 -39.74 -1.65 -32.60
C ALA A 253 -39.55 -0.12 -32.77
N THR A 254 -38.44 0.43 -32.29
CA THR A 254 -38.00 1.76 -32.73
C THR A 254 -37.40 1.63 -34.12
N ASN A 255 -38.27 1.90 -35.08
CA ASN A 255 -38.05 2.01 -36.51
C ASN A 255 -36.84 2.92 -36.80
N LYS A 256 -35.73 2.35 -37.29
CA LYS A 256 -34.53 3.09 -37.71
C LYS A 256 -34.72 3.71 -39.09
N ASN A 257 -35.72 4.57 -39.22
CA ASN A 257 -35.93 5.37 -40.42
C ASN A 257 -36.23 6.83 -40.07
N SER A 258 -35.40 7.45 -39.23
CA SER A 258 -35.43 8.89 -38.99
C SER A 258 -34.34 9.57 -39.83
N LYS A 259 -34.67 9.71 -41.11
CA LYS A 259 -34.19 10.78 -41.98
C LYS A 259 -34.31 12.10 -41.19
N LYS A 260 -33.15 12.72 -40.90
CA LYS A 260 -32.90 14.11 -40.48
C LYS A 260 -34.15 15.01 -40.57
N ARG A 261 -35.05 14.89 -39.60
CA ARG A 261 -36.16 15.82 -39.38
C ARG A 261 -35.74 16.67 -38.20
N LYS A 262 -35.48 17.94 -38.50
CA LYS A 262 -35.34 19.06 -37.57
C LYS A 262 -36.37 18.84 -36.46
N ALA A 263 -35.92 18.51 -35.25
CA ALA A 263 -36.81 18.41 -34.11
C ALA A 263 -37.51 19.78 -34.01
N LYS A 264 -38.84 19.77 -34.10
CA LYS A 264 -39.62 20.87 -33.59
C LYS A 264 -39.29 20.90 -32.10
N GLU A 265 -38.63 21.97 -31.72
CA GLU A 265 -38.35 22.38 -30.34
C GLU A 265 -39.70 22.40 -29.64
N GLU A 266 -40.06 21.27 -29.02
CA GLU A 266 -41.10 21.27 -28.00
C GLU A 266 -40.56 22.16 -26.91
N ASP A 267 -41.26 23.27 -26.69
CA ASP A 267 -41.07 24.29 -25.67
C ASP A 267 -40.70 23.60 -24.35
N ALA A 268 -39.40 23.39 -24.16
CA ALA A 268 -38.84 22.75 -23.00
C ALA A 268 -38.98 23.78 -21.89
N GLY A 269 -40.15 23.73 -21.25
CA GLY A 269 -40.60 24.70 -20.28
C GLY A 269 -39.47 25.15 -19.39
N ASP A 270 -39.37 26.47 -19.29
CA ASP A 270 -38.34 27.23 -18.58
C ASP A 270 -37.80 26.44 -17.37
N PRO A 271 -36.53 26.02 -17.37
CA PRO A 271 -36.00 25.14 -16.34
C PRO A 271 -36.24 25.75 -14.95
N PRO A 272 -36.59 24.96 -13.93
CA PRO A 272 -37.03 25.47 -12.62
C PRO A 272 -36.01 26.43 -11.97
N TRP A 273 -34.72 26.26 -12.26
CA TRP A 273 -33.65 27.14 -11.76
C TRP A 273 -33.68 28.58 -12.32
N ARG A 274 -34.40 28.85 -13.42
CA ARG A 274 -34.65 30.22 -13.90
C ARG A 274 -35.72 30.96 -13.08
N ARG A 275 -36.66 30.23 -12.47
CA ARG A 275 -37.75 30.81 -11.69
C ARG A 275 -37.43 30.88 -10.20
N GLU A 276 -36.77 29.86 -9.67
CA GLU A 276 -36.50 29.72 -8.23
C GLU A 276 -35.12 30.30 -7.83
N GLY A 277 -34.28 30.64 -8.82
CA GLY A 277 -32.89 31.00 -8.59
C GLY A 277 -32.04 29.77 -8.24
N HIS A 278 -30.73 29.89 -8.37
CA HIS A 278 -29.81 28.82 -7.97
C HIS A 278 -29.42 29.00 -6.50
N ASP A 279 -29.56 27.95 -5.68
CA ASP A 279 -29.33 27.96 -4.22
C ASP A 279 -27.97 28.52 -3.75
N TRP A 280 -27.02 28.65 -4.67
CA TRP A 280 -25.64 29.05 -4.41
C TRP A 280 -25.30 30.45 -4.89
N ILE A 281 -26.12 31.06 -5.76
CA ILE A 281 -25.87 32.43 -6.23
C ILE A 281 -26.04 33.38 -5.04
N GLY A 282 -25.07 34.27 -4.84
CA GLY A 282 -25.07 35.25 -3.74
C GLY A 282 -24.61 34.70 -2.38
N LYS A 283 -24.32 33.39 -2.24
CA LYS A 283 -23.70 32.85 -1.02
C LYS A 283 -22.19 33.13 -1.00
N LYS A 284 -21.68 33.45 0.19
CA LYS A 284 -20.24 33.51 0.47
C LYS A 284 -19.73 32.08 0.63
N VAL A 285 -18.69 31.73 -0.12
CA VAL A 285 -18.02 30.43 -0.02
C VAL A 285 -16.57 30.68 0.36
N LEU A 286 -16.10 29.92 1.35
CA LEU A 286 -14.69 29.81 1.69
C LEU A 286 -14.10 28.70 0.82
N TRP A 287 -13.11 29.03 0.00
CA TRP A 287 -12.38 28.07 -0.82
C TRP A 287 -10.90 28.06 -0.42
N THR A 288 -10.35 26.87 -0.25
CA THR A 288 -8.92 26.65 0.03
C THR A 288 -8.22 26.10 -1.21
N PHE A 289 -7.27 26.84 -1.77
CA PHE A 289 -6.45 26.36 -2.88
C PHE A 289 -5.02 26.05 -2.41
N GLN A 290 -4.52 24.87 -2.74
CA GLN A 290 -3.13 24.49 -2.46
C GLN A 290 -2.25 24.86 -3.66
N HIS A 291 -1.47 25.94 -3.52
CA HIS A 291 -0.52 26.34 -4.54
C HIS A 291 0.84 25.65 -4.29
N LYS A 292 1.37 24.98 -5.31
CA LYS A 292 2.76 24.50 -5.29
C LYS A 292 3.68 25.66 -5.68
N ALA A 293 4.20 26.38 -4.68
CA ALA A 293 5.17 27.44 -4.91
C ALA A 293 6.56 26.90 -5.27
N SER A 294 6.89 25.68 -4.81
CA SER A 294 8.12 24.96 -5.19
C SER A 294 7.96 23.45 -5.03
N ALA A 295 8.95 22.66 -5.48
CA ALA A 295 8.93 21.19 -5.40
C ALA A 295 8.78 20.61 -3.98
N ARG A 296 9.05 21.41 -2.93
CA ARG A 296 8.99 20.97 -1.52
C ARG A 296 8.05 21.79 -0.65
N ARG A 297 7.45 22.88 -1.15
CA ARG A 297 6.56 23.75 -0.36
C ARG A 297 5.18 23.86 -1.00
N GLN A 298 4.18 23.46 -0.24
CA GLN A 298 2.77 23.70 -0.55
C GLN A 298 2.30 24.85 0.35
N ILE A 299 1.65 25.84 -0.26
CA ILE A 299 1.06 26.96 0.46
C ILE A 299 -0.44 26.84 0.29
N THR A 300 -1.17 26.76 1.39
CA THR A 300 -2.63 26.82 1.40
C THR A 300 -3.04 28.28 1.46
N ILE A 301 -3.76 28.75 0.43
CA ILE A 301 -4.32 30.09 0.41
C ILE A 301 -5.82 29.95 0.60
N GLU A 302 -6.33 30.54 1.67
CA GLU A 302 -7.76 30.66 1.92
C GLU A 302 -8.29 31.92 1.24
N GLN A 303 -9.29 31.77 0.38
CA GLN A 303 -9.97 32.89 -0.26
C GLN A 303 -11.45 32.82 0.03
N THR A 304 -12.03 33.96 0.38
CA THR A 304 -13.47 34.12 0.56
C THR A 304 -14.02 34.86 -0.65
N GLY A 305 -14.95 34.25 -1.37
CA GLY A 305 -15.59 34.84 -2.53
C GLY A 305 -17.11 34.74 -2.45
N THR A 306 -17.80 35.66 -3.11
CA THR A 306 -19.24 35.54 -3.36
C THR A 306 -19.43 34.91 -4.74
N ILE A 307 -20.31 33.91 -4.87
CA ILE A 307 -20.61 33.34 -6.18
C ILE A 307 -21.50 34.32 -6.93
N GLU A 308 -20.90 35.08 -7.85
CA GLU A 308 -21.59 35.87 -8.86
C GLU A 308 -21.76 35.00 -10.10
N GLY A 309 -23.00 34.61 -10.40
CA GLY A 309 -23.35 33.93 -11.64
C GLY A 309 -23.96 34.92 -12.63
N TYR A 310 -23.39 35.05 -13.82
CA TYR A 310 -24.08 35.59 -14.99
C TYR A 310 -24.43 34.42 -15.90
N ILE A 311 -25.72 34.26 -16.21
CA ILE A 311 -26.18 33.29 -17.21
C ILE A 311 -26.19 34.07 -18.53
N ASP A 312 -25.26 33.72 -19.42
CA ASP A 312 -25.22 34.30 -20.76
C ASP A 312 -26.49 33.88 -21.51
N GLU A 313 -27.17 34.83 -22.17
CA GLU A 313 -28.38 34.57 -22.97
C GLU A 313 -28.12 33.52 -24.07
N SER A 314 -26.85 33.32 -24.43
CA SER A 314 -26.42 32.33 -25.41
C SER A 314 -26.14 30.92 -24.87
N ASP A 315 -26.13 30.71 -23.54
CA ASP A 315 -25.80 29.41 -22.93
C ASP A 315 -27.00 28.45 -22.96
N THR A 316 -27.22 27.88 -24.15
CA THR A 316 -28.21 26.85 -24.43
C THR A 316 -27.62 25.46 -24.17
N ASP A 317 -27.98 24.89 -23.02
CA ASP A 317 -28.07 23.45 -22.74
C ASP A 317 -26.83 22.58 -23.00
N LYS A 318 -25.64 23.02 -22.59
CA LYS A 318 -24.49 22.11 -22.40
C LYS A 318 -24.19 21.95 -20.92
N VAL A 319 -24.74 20.88 -20.33
CA VAL A 319 -24.34 20.22 -19.08
C VAL A 319 -23.41 21.06 -18.18
N ARG A 320 -24.03 21.85 -17.30
CA ARG A 320 -23.49 22.45 -16.06
C ARG A 320 -22.02 22.89 -16.11
N ALA A 321 -21.73 24.00 -16.78
CA ALA A 321 -20.52 24.77 -16.56
C ALA A 321 -20.86 26.09 -15.84
N VAL A 322 -20.95 26.07 -14.50
CA VAL A 322 -21.04 27.32 -13.73
C VAL A 322 -19.65 27.95 -13.71
N ARG A 323 -19.49 29.07 -14.42
CA ARG A 323 -18.26 29.85 -14.37
C ARG A 323 -18.30 30.72 -13.11
N VAL A 324 -17.59 30.30 -12.07
CA VAL A 324 -17.43 31.09 -10.85
C VAL A 324 -16.40 32.20 -11.12
N VAL A 325 -16.86 33.44 -11.16
CA VAL A 325 -15.98 34.61 -11.20
C VAL A 325 -15.80 35.10 -9.76
N ILE A 326 -14.56 35.06 -9.26
CA ILE A 326 -14.22 35.56 -7.93
C ILE A 326 -13.53 36.91 -8.13
N LEU A 327 -14.19 37.99 -7.72
CA LEU A 327 -13.57 39.31 -7.68
C LEU A 327 -12.74 39.42 -6.39
N PRO A 328 -11.44 39.76 -6.47
CA PRO A 328 -10.66 40.08 -5.28
C PRO A 328 -11.18 41.39 -4.68
N TYR A 329 -11.48 41.37 -3.38
CA TYR A 329 -11.64 42.58 -2.57
C TYR A 329 -10.27 43.18 -2.24
#